data_AF-A0A8C3KEI2-F1
#
_entry.id   AF-A0A8C3KEI2-F1
#
_cell.length_a   1.000
_cell.length_b   1.000
_cell.length_c   1.000
_cell.angle_alpha   90.00
_cell.angle_beta   90.00
_cell.angle_gamma   90.00
#
_symmetry.space_group_name_H-M   'P 1'
#
loop_
_entity.id
_entity.type
_entity.pdbx_description
1 polymer ?
#
loop_
_entity_poly.entity_id
_entity_poly.type
_entity_poly.pdbx_seq_one_letter_code
_entity_poly.pdbx_strand_id
1 'polypeptide(L)' 'MDHISDSFLETNVPLLVLIEAAKSGNEKEVKEYAQVFREHANKLHNIVSGIGQRLL' A
#
# COMPACT_ATOMS: atom_id res chain seq x y z
N MET A 1 7.96 -11.83 -12.97
CA MET A 1 7.83 -10.40 -13.35
C MET A 1 6.40 -9.92 -13.11
N ASP A 2 5.45 -10.84 -13.04
CA ASP A 2 4.00 -10.63 -13.00
C ASP A 2 3.49 -10.06 -11.66
N HIS A 3 4.04 -10.48 -10.51
CA HIS A 3 3.53 -10.05 -9.18
C HIS A 3 3.90 -8.62 -8.78
N ILE A 4 4.95 -8.06 -9.39
CA ILE A 4 5.42 -6.69 -9.14
C ILE A 4 4.45 -5.69 -9.79
N SER A 5 3.98 -6.00 -11.00
CA SER A 5 3.06 -5.15 -11.76
C SER A 5 1.67 -5.10 -11.13
N ASP A 6 1.15 -6.24 -10.66
CA ASP A 6 -0.13 -6.28 -9.93
C ASP A 6 -0.04 -5.49 -8.61
N SER A 7 1.05 -5.69 -7.85
CA SER A 7 1.27 -4.98 -6.59
C SER A 7 1.38 -3.46 -6.78
N PHE A 8 1.89 -2.98 -7.92
CA PHE A 8 1.98 -1.56 -8.25
C PHE A 8 0.66 -0.98 -8.78
N LEU A 9 -0.07 -1.72 -9.61
CA LEU A 9 -1.37 -1.28 -10.14
C LEU A 9 -2.43 -1.13 -9.04
N GLU A 10 -2.35 -1.96 -7.99
CA GLU A 10 -3.27 -1.91 -6.86
C GLU A 10 -2.95 -0.81 -5.83
N THR A 11 -1.83 -0.08 -5.93
CA THR A 11 -1.44 0.97 -4.94
C THR A 11 -2.43 2.11 -4.79
N ASN A 12 -3.12 2.46 -5.86
CA ASN A 12 -4.10 3.55 -5.85
C ASN A 12 -5.35 3.17 -5.05
N VAL A 13 -5.68 1.88 -4.94
CA VAL A 13 -6.90 1.41 -4.29
C VAL A 13 -6.86 1.62 -2.77
N PRO A 14 -5.83 1.18 -2.02
CA PRO A 14 -5.72 1.44 -0.58
C PRO A 14 -5.69 2.92 -0.23
N LEU A 15 -5.05 3.76 -1.05
CA LEU A 15 -4.97 5.20 -0.81
C LEU A 15 -6.33 5.87 -1.03
N LEU A 16 -7.02 5.55 -2.12
CA LEU A 16 -8.33 6.10 -2.42
C LEU A 16 -9.38 5.68 -1.38
N VAL A 17 -9.36 4.41 -0.94
CA VAL A 17 -10.26 3.92 0.10
C VAL A 17 -10.01 4.62 1.45
N LEU A 18 -8.75 4.87 1.81
CA LEU A 18 -8.41 5.65 3.01
C LEU A 18 -8.91 7.10 2.92
N ILE A 19 -8.80 7.74 1.75
CA ILE A 19 -9.29 9.10 1.52
C ILE A 19 -10.82 9.16 1.65
N GLU A 20 -11.54 8.18 1.08
CA GLU A 20 -13.00 8.13 1.20
C GLU A 20 -13.47 7.87 2.64
N ALA A 21 -12.78 7.00 3.39
CA ALA A 21 -13.04 6.81 4.82
C ALA A 21 -12.77 8.08 5.64
N ALA A 22 -11.75 8.86 5.28
CA ALA A 22 -11.47 10.15 5.92
C ALA A 22 -12.56 11.18 5.62
N LYS A 23 -13.07 11.23 4.37
CA LYS A 23 -14.18 12.10 3.97
C LYS A 23 -15.50 11.74 4.66
N SER A 24 -15.73 10.47 4.97
CA SER A 24 -16.94 10.05 5.70
C SER A 24 -16.90 10.42 7.19
N GLY A 25 -15.74 10.83 7.71
CA GLY A 25 -15.53 11.14 9.13
C GLY A 25 -15.54 9.90 10.04
N ASN A 26 -15.52 8.69 9.48
CA ASN A 26 -15.54 7.46 10.26
C ASN A 26 -14.12 7.10 10.74
N GLU A 27 -13.75 7.59 11.93
CA GLU A 27 -12.42 7.38 12.53
C GLU A 27 -12.04 5.89 12.68
N LYS A 28 -13.03 5.01 12.85
CA LYS A 28 -12.77 3.56 12.94
C LYS A 28 -12.30 3.01 11.60
N GLU A 29 -13.04 3.30 10.52
CA GLU A 29 -12.65 2.89 9.16
C GLU A 29 -11.32 3.50 8.76
N VAL A 30 -11.07 4.78 9.10
CA VAL A 30 -9.79 5.44 8.83
C VAL A 30 -8.62 4.66 9.47
N LYS A 31 -8.77 4.21 10.72
CA LYS A 31 -7.73 3.42 11.40
C LYS A 31 -7.52 2.06 10.74
N GLU A 32 -8.59 1.38 10.33
CA GLU A 32 -8.53 0.08 9.67
C GLU A 32 -7.85 0.20 8.29
N TYR A 33 -8.25 1.19 7.48
CA TYR A 33 -7.65 1.43 6.16
C TYR A 33 -6.23 2.00 6.23
N ALA A 34 -5.90 2.76 7.26
CA ALA A 34 -4.52 3.23 7.47
C ALA A 34 -3.56 2.06 7.70
N GLN A 35 -4.00 1.01 8.40
CA GLN A 35 -3.20 -0.19 8.60
C GLN A 35 -2.96 -0.92 7.27
N VAL A 36 -4.02 -1.11 6.47
CA VAL A 36 -3.95 -1.74 5.15
C VAL A 36 -3.00 -0.97 4.22
N PHE A 37 -3.12 0.36 4.18
CA PHE A 37 -2.23 1.21 3.40
C PHE A 37 -0.76 1.08 3.84
N ARG A 38 -0.51 1.06 5.16
CA ARG A 38 0.84 0.89 5.71
C ARG A 38 1.45 -0.46 5.35
N GLU A 39 0.69 -1.55 5.45
CA GLU A 39 1.16 -2.88 5.05
C GLU A 39 1.49 -2.95 3.55
N HIS A 40 0.68 -2.29 2.73
CA HIS A 40 0.93 -2.18 1.30
C HIS A 40 2.21 -1.40 1.00
N ALA A 41 2.43 -0.25 1.66
CA ALA A 41 3.66 0.53 1.55
C ALA A 41 4.91 -0.27 1.98
N ASN A 42 4.80 -1.07 3.04
CA ASN A 42 5.89 -1.93 3.50
C ASN A 42 6.23 -3.05 2.48
N LYS A 43 5.22 -3.65 1.83
CA LYS A 43 5.45 -4.62 0.75
C LYS A 43 6.24 -4.00 -0.41
N LEU A 44 5.86 -2.80 -0.85
CA LEU A 44 6.60 -2.06 -1.87
C LEU A 44 8.04 -1.75 -1.44
N HIS A 45 8.23 -1.27 -0.21
CA HIS A 45 9.57 -1.00 0.33
C HIS A 45 10.44 -2.26 0.30
N ASN A 46 9.90 -3.41 0.72
CA ASN A 46 10.61 -4.68 0.70
C ASN A 46 10.99 -5.12 -0.72
N ILE A 47 10.12 -4.90 -1.69
CA ILE A 47 10.40 -5.18 -3.11
C ILE A 47 11.57 -4.30 -3.59
N VAL A 48 11.50 -2.99 -3.37
CA VAL A 48 12.54 -2.05 -3.79
C VAL A 48 13.87 -2.34 -3.10
N SER A 49 13.85 -2.59 -1.79
CA SER A 49 15.03 -2.93 -1.00
C SER A 49 15.65 -4.27 -1.42
N GLY A 50 14.81 -5.28 -1.70
CA GLY A 50 15.26 -6.60 -2.17
C GLY A 50 15.88 -6.57 -3.57
N ILE A 51 15.47 -5.64 -4.44
CA ILE A 51 16.12 -5.41 -5.74
C ILE A 51 17.54 -4.85 -5.53
N GLY A 52 17.74 -3.94 -4.56
CA GLY A 52 19.05 -3.37 -4.24
C GLY A 52 20.08 -4.37 -3.72
N GLN A 53 19.65 -5.38 -2.94
CA GLN A 53 20.54 -6.43 -2.42
C GLN A 53 20.92 -7.50 -3.46
N ARG A 54 20.17 -7.63 -4.56
CA ARG A 54 20.42 -8.65 -5.59
C ARG A 54 21.34 -8.17 -6.71
N LEU A 55 21.72 -6.89 -6.67
CA LEU A 55 22.59 -6.19 -7.62
C LEU A 55 23.97 -5.82 -7.03
N LEU A 56 24.27 -6.29 -5.81
CA LEU A 56 25.59 -6.20 -5.14
C LEU A 56 26.12 -7.62 -4.90
#